data_AF-A0A967YCV1-F1
#
_entry.id   AF-A0A967YCV1-F1
#
_cell.length_a   1.000
_cell.length_b   1.000
_cell.length_c   1.000
_cell.angle_alpha   90.00
_cell.angle_beta   90.00
_cell.angle_gamma   90.00
#
_symmetry.space_group_name_H-M   'P 1'
#
loop_
_entity.id
_entity.type
_entity.pdbx_description
1 polymer ?
#
loop_
_entity_poly.entity_id
_entity_poly.type
_entity_poly.pdbx_seq_one_letter_code
_entity_poly.pdbx_strand_id
1 'polypeptide(L)' 'GNLTESRARNRALELAEIQNGQKILEVAVGTGLAFYEIVKRNPDGTNIGIDISAGMLEKAQKRLG' A
#
# COMPACT_ATOMS: atom_id res chain seq x y z
N GLY A 1 13.40 2.97 4.07
CA GLY A 1 13.63 2.33 2.76
C GLY A 1 14.74 3.07 2.07
N ASN A 2 15.63 2.35 1.41
CA ASN A 2 16.72 2.96 0.66
C ASN A 2 16.18 3.69 -0.58
N LEU A 3 16.95 4.64 -1.14
CA LEU A 3 16.56 5.45 -2.31
C LEU A 3 16.13 4.60 -3.53
N THR A 4 16.69 3.40 -3.71
CA THR A 4 16.33 2.49 -4.80
C THR A 4 14.94 1.89 -4.60
N GLU A 5 14.59 1.49 -3.37
CA GLU A 5 13.29 0.91 -3.03
C GLU A 5 12.16 1.95 -3.18
N SER A 6 12.44 3.22 -2.84
CA SER A 6 11.44 4.28 -3.00
C SER A 6 11.14 4.59 -4.46
N ARG A 7 12.15 4.59 -5.35
CA ARG A 7 11.94 4.79 -6.80
C ARG A 7 11.11 3.68 -7.43
N ALA A 8 11.46 2.42 -7.15
CA ALA A 8 10.71 1.28 -7.69
C ALA A 8 9.25 1.29 -7.23
N ARG A 9 9.00 1.56 -5.94
CA ARG A 9 7.64 1.68 -5.39
C ARG A 9 6.85 2.80 -6.06
N ASN A 10 7.44 4.00 -6.18
CA ASN A 10 6.74 5.13 -6.79
C ASN A 10 6.37 4.83 -8.24
N ARG A 11 7.29 4.23 -9.01
CA ARG A 11 7.02 3.84 -10.39
C ARG A 11 5.89 2.80 -10.49
N ALA A 12 5.86 1.83 -9.58
CA ALA A 12 4.76 0.86 -9.53
C ALA A 12 3.41 1.52 -9.22
N LEU A 13 3.38 2.48 -8.27
CA LEU A 13 2.17 3.24 -7.94
C LEU A 13 1.69 4.15 -9.07
N GLU A 14 2.60 4.69 -9.88
CA GLU A 14 2.24 5.43 -11.10
C GLU A 14 1.61 4.51 -12.14
N LEU A 15 2.23 3.35 -12.40
CA LEU A 15 1.74 2.36 -13.36
C LEU A 15 0.41 1.73 -12.96
N ALA A 16 0.13 1.63 -11.66
CA ALA A 16 -1.11 1.09 -11.15
C ALA A 16 -2.33 1.99 -11.43
N GLU A 17 -2.10 3.27 -11.80
CA GLU A 17 -3.14 4.24 -12.19
C GLU A 17 -4.35 4.25 -11.24
N ILE A 18 -4.08 4.18 -9.94
CA ILE A 18 -5.10 4.10 -8.89
C ILE A 18 -6.05 5.29 -8.99
N GLN A 19 -7.34 4.97 -9.13
CA GLN A 19 -8.43 5.94 -9.12
C GLN A 19 -9.24 5.82 -7.84
N ASN A 20 -9.74 6.95 -7.35
CA ASN A 20 -10.62 6.97 -6.21
C ASN A 20 -11.97 6.26 -6.50
N GLY A 21 -12.49 5.54 -5.52
CA GLY A 21 -13.69 4.70 -5.62
C GLY A 21 -13.43 3.26 -6.09
N GLN A 22 -12.18 2.86 -6.33
CA GLN A 22 -11.83 1.50 -6.76
C GLN A 22 -11.81 0.49 -5.60
N LYS A 23 -11.80 -0.80 -5.94
CA LYS A 23 -11.48 -1.90 -5.02
C LYS A 23 -10.07 -2.39 -5.32
N ILE A 24 -9.15 -2.24 -4.36
CA ILE A 24 -7.73 -2.51 -4.53
C ILE A 24 -7.28 -3.57 -3.52
N LEU A 25 -6.53 -4.55 -4.02
CA LEU A 25 -5.85 -5.57 -3.22
C LEU A 25 -4.34 -5.40 -3.37
N GLU A 26 -3.64 -5.17 -2.26
CA GLU A 26 -2.18 -5.25 -2.20
C GLU A 26 -1.76 -6.59 -1.58
N VAL A 27 -0.99 -7.37 -2.32
CA VAL A 27 -0.46 -8.67 -1.89
C VAL A 27 0.97 -8.52 -1.38
N ALA A 28 1.26 -9.14 -0.24
CA ALA A 28 2.53 -8.98 0.50
C ALA A 28 2.77 -7.51 0.92
N VAL A 29 1.80 -6.97 1.67
CA VAL A 29 1.75 -5.55 2.08
C VAL A 29 2.95 -5.11 2.92
N GLY A 30 3.66 -6.06 3.54
CA GLY A 30 4.81 -5.80 4.39
C GLY A 30 4.50 -4.77 5.47
N THR A 31 5.34 -3.74 5.61
CA THR A 31 5.12 -2.67 6.60
C THR A 31 4.11 -1.60 6.16
N GLY A 32 3.41 -1.77 5.03
CA GLY A 32 2.37 -0.86 4.55
C GLY A 32 2.86 0.39 3.80
N LEU A 33 4.11 0.41 3.33
CA LEU A 33 4.69 1.59 2.67
C LEU A 33 3.95 1.99 1.38
N ALA A 34 3.66 1.03 0.49
CA ALA A 34 2.89 1.29 -0.73
C ALA A 34 1.39 1.38 -0.42
N PHE A 35 0.90 0.54 0.50
CA PHE A 35 -0.49 0.53 0.94
C PHE A 35 -0.98 1.88 1.46
N TYR A 36 -0.15 2.57 2.23
CA TYR A 36 -0.46 3.92 2.71
C TYR A 36 -0.72 4.90 1.56
N GLU A 37 0.07 4.83 0.48
CA GLU A 37 -0.13 5.67 -0.70
C GLU A 37 -1.38 5.24 -1.50
N ILE A 38 -1.67 3.94 -1.57
CA ILE A 38 -2.92 3.41 -2.15
C ILE A 38 -4.13 3.99 -1.40
N VAL A 39 -4.16 3.86 -0.07
CA VAL A 39 -5.27 4.35 0.77
C VAL A 39 -5.47 5.86 0.59
N LYS A 40 -4.39 6.64 0.51
CA LYS A 40 -4.47 8.08 0.28
C LYS A 40 -5.03 8.46 -1.09
N ARG A 41 -4.76 7.67 -2.13
CA ARG A 41 -5.24 7.92 -3.50
C ARG A 41 -6.66 7.40 -3.72
N ASN A 42 -7.10 6.44 -2.90
CA ASN A 42 -8.41 5.81 -2.97
C ASN A 42 -9.22 5.96 -1.66
N PRO A 43 -9.50 7.20 -1.20
CA PRO A 43 -10.17 7.44 0.09
C PRO A 43 -11.65 7.00 0.13
N ASP A 44 -12.37 7.06 -0.99
CA ASP A 44 -13.79 6.68 -1.07
C ASP A 44 -13.98 5.25 -1.57
N GLY A 45 -12.88 4.52 -1.79
CA GLY A 45 -12.90 3.13 -2.26
C GLY A 45 -12.67 2.11 -1.15
N THR A 46 -12.34 0.88 -1.56
CA THR A 46 -11.99 -0.22 -0.65
C THR A 46 -10.55 -0.64 -0.89
N ASN A 47 -9.74 -0.63 0.16
CA ASN A 47 -8.33 -0.99 0.11
C ASN A 47 -8.10 -2.19 1.05
N ILE A 48 -7.60 -3.30 0.52
CA ILE A 48 -7.30 -4.51 1.29
C ILE A 48 -5.82 -4.82 1.14
N GLY A 49 -5.12 -4.97 2.25
CA GLY A 49 -3.71 -5.40 2.29
C GLY A 49 -3.60 -6.77 2.94
N ILE A 50 -2.87 -7.70 2.32
CA ILE A 50 -2.62 -9.03 2.86
C ILE A 50 -1.13 -9.32 3.00
N ASP A 51 -0.76 -10.06 4.04
CA ASP A 51 0.60 -10.56 4.27
C ASP A 51 0.54 -11.84 5.09
N ILE A 52 1.49 -12.75 4.86
CA ILE A 52 1.59 -13.98 5.64
C ILE A 52 2.09 -13.72 7.06
N SER A 53 2.86 -12.64 7.26
CA SER A 53 3.42 -12.27 8.56
C SER A 53 2.45 -11.40 9.35
N ALA A 54 1.91 -11.95 10.44
CA ALA A 54 1.10 -11.17 11.39
C ALA A 54 1.84 -9.91 11.90
N GLY A 55 3.14 -10.02 12.17
CA GLY A 55 3.96 -8.88 12.60
C GLY A 55 4.14 -7.80 11.53
N MET A 56 4.02 -8.13 10.24
CA MET A 56 3.98 -7.15 9.16
C MET A 56 2.62 -6.46 9.10
N LEU A 57 1.52 -7.22 9.21
CA LEU A 57 0.17 -6.67 9.28
C LEU A 57 0.02 -5.66 10.43
N GLU A 58 0.54 -5.97 11.63
CA GLU A 58 0.54 -5.03 12.75
C GLU A 58 1.28 -3.73 12.43
N LYS A 59 2.43 -3.81 11.74
CA LYS A 59 3.21 -2.63 11.33
C LYS A 59 2.48 -1.82 10.25
N ALA A 60 1.83 -2.49 9.31
CA ALA A 60 1.03 -1.84 8.28
C ALA A 60 -0.19 -1.12 8.88
N GLN A 61 -0.90 -1.75 9.80
CA GLN A 61 -2.02 -1.15 10.52
C GLN A 61 -1.58 0.10 11.29
N LYS A 62 -0.51 -0.01 12.09
CA LYS A 62 0.06 1.14 12.83
C LYS A 62 0.43 2.33 11.96
N ARG A 63 0.74 2.11 10.67
CA ARG A 63 1.07 3.19 9.73
C ARG A 63 -0.16 3.98 9.27
N LEU A 64 -1.34 3.37 9.25
CA LEU A 64 -2.57 4.01 8.80
C LEU A 64 -3.19 4.95 9.85
N GLY A 65 -2.80 4.80 11.12
CA GLY A 65 -3.38 5.51 12.26
C GLY A 65 -4.14 4.58 13.17
#